data_AF-A0A7Y2PJF5-F1
#
_entry.id   AF-A0A7Y2PJF5-F1
#
_cell.length_a   1.000
_cell.length_b   1.000
_cell.length_c   1.000
_cell.angle_alpha   90.00
_cell.angle_beta   90.00
_cell.angle_gamma   90.00
#
_symmetry.space_group_name_H-M   'P 1'
#
loop_
_entity.id
_entity.type
_entity.pdbx_description
1 polymer ?
#
loop_
_entity_poly.entity_id
_entity_poly.type
_entity_poly.pdbx_seq_one_letter_code
_entity_poly.pdbx_strand_id
1 'polypeptide(L)'
;MSKIITSHSELQIQSEHDAKMFGSPKDRLDFYRREIQYETSILSHRTDAYLAAQSFLVIAFASCMANLNPEWGKFFTLTVPPMLAVLGILISLNAWPGIRAAYDIIDHWHFKQSELLSSQPVMGMAYDESPLFCEMESTHKGYKKSLMFSVRSPWLFACFWLVLGAFSLYIQIDNPLS
;
A
#
# COMPACT_ATOMS: atom_id res chain seq x y z
N MET A 1 -27.78 32.03 -8.07
CA MET A 1 -27.28 30.77 -7.49
C MET A 1 -27.47 29.69 -8.53
N SER A 2 -26.42 29.35 -9.29
CA SER A 2 -26.50 28.38 -10.38
C SER A 2 -26.34 26.97 -9.81
N LYS A 3 -27.42 26.17 -9.88
CA LYS A 3 -27.44 24.77 -9.46
C LYS A 3 -26.88 23.96 -10.62
N ILE A 4 -25.66 23.44 -10.45
CA ILE A 4 -24.99 22.58 -11.43
C ILE A 4 -25.79 21.27 -11.51
N ILE A 5 -26.59 21.09 -12.56
CA ILE A 5 -27.27 19.85 -12.91
C ILE A 5 -26.37 19.14 -13.94
N THR A 6 -25.33 18.44 -13.49
CA THR A 6 -24.43 17.71 -14.41
C THR A 6 -24.07 16.31 -13.93
N SER A 7 -24.32 15.96 -12.65
CA SER A 7 -23.94 14.64 -12.11
C SER A 7 -24.78 13.47 -12.62
N HIS A 8 -26.08 13.66 -12.90
CA HIS A 8 -26.94 12.56 -13.35
C HIS A 8 -26.64 12.09 -14.78
N SER A 9 -26.20 12.99 -15.66
CA SER A 9 -25.94 12.63 -17.06
C SER A 9 -24.68 11.81 -17.22
N GLU A 10 -23.64 12.05 -16.43
CA GLU A 10 -22.37 11.32 -16.51
C GLU A 10 -22.51 9.88 -15.99
N LEU A 11 -23.21 9.67 -14.87
CA LEU A 11 -23.52 8.33 -14.35
C LEU A 11 -24.39 7.52 -15.32
N GLN A 12 -25.32 8.18 -16.01
CA GLN A 12 -26.24 7.54 -16.95
C GLN A 12 -25.54 7.19 -18.28
N ILE A 13 -24.66 8.07 -18.78
CA ILE A 13 -23.81 7.80 -19.96
C ILE A 13 -22.78 6.72 -19.66
N GLN A 14 -22.18 6.74 -18.46
CA GLN A 14 -21.25 5.68 -18.01
C GLN A 14 -21.98 4.34 -17.84
N SER A 15 -23.19 4.36 -17.29
CA SER A 15 -24.05 3.17 -17.15
C SER A 15 -24.44 2.57 -18.50
N GLU A 16 -24.79 3.40 -19.49
CA GLU A 16 -25.11 2.94 -20.86
C GLU A 16 -23.87 2.44 -21.62
N HIS A 17 -22.72 3.08 -21.43
CA HIS A 17 -21.45 2.62 -22.00
C HIS A 17 -21.00 1.29 -21.38
N ASP A 18 -21.08 1.16 -20.06
CA ASP A 18 -20.78 -0.08 -19.34
C ASP A 18 -21.79 -1.19 -19.65
N ALA A 19 -23.08 -0.87 -19.83
CA ALA A 19 -24.10 -1.83 -20.25
C ALA A 19 -23.93 -2.30 -21.70
N LYS A 20 -23.29 -1.50 -22.56
CA LYS A 20 -22.87 -1.91 -23.91
C LYS A 20 -21.61 -2.78 -23.90
N MET A 21 -20.72 -2.59 -22.92
CA MET A 21 -19.46 -3.34 -22.82
C MET A 21 -19.64 -4.70 -22.13
N PHE A 22 -20.65 -4.83 -21.26
CA PHE A 22 -20.91 -6.04 -20.48
C PHE A 22 -22.36 -6.50 -20.65
N GLY A 23 -22.55 -7.72 -21.15
CA GLY A 23 -23.87 -8.25 -21.50
C GLY A 23 -24.83 -8.42 -20.33
N SER A 24 -24.34 -8.87 -19.16
CA SER A 24 -25.14 -8.97 -17.93
C SER A 24 -24.57 -8.12 -16.79
N PRO A 25 -25.41 -7.65 -15.84
CA PRO A 25 -24.94 -7.00 -14.61
C PRO A 25 -23.97 -7.88 -13.80
N LYS A 26 -24.09 -9.21 -13.90
CA LYS A 26 -23.18 -10.17 -13.25
C LYS A 26 -21.77 -10.11 -13.83
N ASP A 27 -21.66 -9.98 -15.16
CA ASP A 27 -20.36 -9.86 -15.83
C ASP A 27 -19.62 -8.57 -15.45
N ARG A 28 -20.36 -7.48 -15.20
CA ARG A 28 -19.81 -6.21 -14.68
C ARG A 28 -19.21 -6.39 -13.29
N LEU A 29 -19.94 -7.07 -12.41
CA LEU A 29 -19.49 -7.32 -11.03
C LEU A 29 -18.24 -8.23 -11.02
N ASP A 30 -18.25 -9.29 -11.82
CA ASP A 30 -17.12 -10.22 -11.95
C ASP A 30 -15.89 -9.52 -12.55
N PHE A 31 -16.09 -8.57 -13.47
CA PHE A 31 -15.01 -7.72 -13.97
C PHE A 31 -14.41 -6.84 -12.86
N TYR A 32 -15.22 -6.11 -12.09
CA TYR A 32 -14.70 -5.29 -10.99
C TYR A 32 -13.99 -6.12 -9.93
N ARG A 33 -14.47 -7.34 -9.64
CA ARG A 33 -13.81 -8.23 -8.69
C ARG A 33 -12.44 -8.69 -9.19
N ARG A 34 -12.33 -9.07 -10.47
CA ARG A 34 -11.05 -9.42 -11.09
C ARG A 34 -10.07 -8.25 -11.03
N GLU A 35 -10.54 -7.04 -11.30
CA GLU A 35 -9.70 -5.85 -11.27
C GLU A 35 -9.21 -5.51 -9.85
N ILE A 36 -10.11 -5.55 -8.85
CA ILE A 36 -9.75 -5.36 -7.44
C ILE A 36 -8.73 -6.41 -6.99
N GLN A 37 -8.92 -7.68 -7.36
CA GLN A 37 -7.97 -8.75 -7.02
C GLN A 37 -6.62 -8.55 -7.70
N TYR A 38 -6.61 -8.14 -8.97
CA TYR A 38 -5.40 -7.84 -9.72
C TYR A 38 -4.61 -6.69 -9.09
N GLU A 39 -5.25 -5.56 -8.80
CA GLU A 39 -4.62 -4.41 -8.16
C GLU A 39 -4.15 -4.74 -6.73
N THR A 40 -4.92 -5.53 -5.99
CA THR A 40 -4.51 -6.03 -4.67
C THR A 40 -3.25 -6.89 -4.76
N SER A 41 -3.17 -7.77 -5.76
CA SER A 41 -2.01 -8.63 -5.97
C SER A 41 -0.76 -7.82 -6.32
N ILE A 42 -0.89 -6.81 -7.19
CA ILE A 42 0.19 -5.88 -7.51
C ILE A 42 0.65 -5.12 -6.27
N LEU A 43 -0.29 -4.61 -5.47
CA LEU A 43 0.02 -3.90 -4.24
C LEU A 43 0.77 -4.80 -3.24
N SER A 44 0.33 -6.05 -3.07
CA SER A 44 1.01 -7.03 -2.22
C SER A 44 2.43 -7.28 -2.71
N HIS A 45 2.61 -7.58 -4.00
CA HIS A 45 3.93 -7.83 -4.58
C HIS A 45 4.90 -6.65 -4.39
N ARG A 46 4.42 -5.41 -4.58
CA ARG A 46 5.22 -4.20 -4.32
C ARG A 46 5.58 -4.05 -2.84
N THR A 47 4.65 -4.36 -1.95
CA THR A 47 4.86 -4.30 -0.50
C THR A 47 5.85 -5.36 -0.05
N ASP A 48 5.76 -6.58 -0.58
CA ASP A 48 6.65 -7.69 -0.27
C ASP A 48 8.09 -7.40 -0.74
N ALA A 49 8.24 -6.89 -1.96
CA ALA A 49 9.54 -6.46 -2.48
C ALA A 49 10.15 -5.32 -1.63
N TYR A 50 9.33 -4.36 -1.20
CA TYR A 50 9.75 -3.30 -0.29
C TYR A 50 10.21 -3.86 1.07
N LEU A 51 9.43 -4.73 1.70
CA LEU A 51 9.78 -5.34 2.99
C LEU A 51 11.04 -6.20 2.90
N ALA A 52 11.23 -6.92 1.80
CA ALA A 52 12.45 -7.68 1.53
C ALA A 52 13.68 -6.76 1.42
N ALA A 53 13.58 -5.66 0.68
CA ALA A 53 14.66 -4.68 0.56
C ALA A 53 15.00 -4.03 1.92
N GLN A 54 13.98 -3.66 2.70
CA GLN A 54 14.15 -3.12 4.06
C GLN A 54 14.85 -4.12 4.99
N SER A 55 14.45 -5.38 4.95
CA SER A 55 15.07 -6.45 5.76
C SER A 55 16.54 -6.65 5.38
N PHE A 56 16.86 -6.67 4.09
CA PHE A 56 18.23 -6.77 3.61
C PHE A 56 19.11 -5.61 4.11
N LEU A 57 18.58 -4.38 4.06
CA LEU A 57 19.28 -3.20 4.57
C LEU A 57 19.52 -3.26 6.07
N VAL A 58 18.55 -3.71 6.86
CA VAL A 58 18.71 -3.87 8.32
C VAL A 58 19.82 -4.86 8.65
N ILE A 59 19.86 -5.99 7.94
CA ILE A 59 20.92 -6.98 8.10
C ILE A 59 22.28 -6.36 7.75
N ALA A 60 22.38 -5.68 6.59
CA ALA A 60 23.61 -5.02 6.17
C ALA A 60 24.07 -3.96 7.19
N PHE A 61 23.15 -3.14 7.71
CA PHE A 61 23.43 -2.13 8.73
C PHE A 61 23.99 -2.78 10.01
N ALA A 62 23.33 -3.82 10.52
CA ALA A 62 23.80 -4.54 11.71
C ALA A 62 25.16 -5.19 11.49
N SER A 63 25.41 -5.80 10.32
CA SER A 63 26.71 -6.36 9.96
C SER A 63 27.80 -5.29 9.90
N CYS A 64 27.50 -4.09 9.38
CA CYS A 64 28.44 -2.98 9.36
C CYS A 64 28.75 -2.47 10.78
N MET A 65 27.73 -2.35 11.63
CA MET A 65 27.89 -1.92 13.03
C MET A 65 28.63 -2.95 13.90
N ALA A 66 28.52 -4.24 13.58
CA ALA A 66 29.24 -5.32 14.27
C ALA A 66 30.70 -5.48 13.80
N ASN A 67 31.20 -4.59 12.93
CA ASN A 67 32.55 -4.68 12.40
C ASN A 67 33.59 -4.32 13.47
N LEU A 68 34.34 -5.31 13.95
CA LEU A 68 35.38 -5.18 14.98
C LEU A 68 36.80 -4.97 14.42
N ASN A 69 36.93 -4.71 13.12
CA ASN A 69 38.25 -4.55 12.49
C ASN A 69 39.00 -3.32 13.05
N PRO A 70 40.19 -3.49 13.66
CA PRO A 70 40.88 -2.41 14.36
C PRO A 70 41.47 -1.34 13.43
N GLU A 71 41.76 -1.65 12.16
CA GLU A 71 42.37 -0.68 11.24
C GLU A 71 41.35 0.23 10.53
N TRP A 72 40.23 -0.33 10.07
CA TRP A 72 39.26 0.41 9.23
C TRP A 72 37.83 0.35 9.77
N GLY A 73 37.58 -0.36 10.87
CA GLY A 73 36.24 -0.52 11.46
C GLY A 73 35.62 0.80 11.90
N LYS A 74 36.40 1.71 12.50
CA LYS A 74 35.92 3.04 12.92
C LYS A 74 35.51 3.92 11.72
N PHE A 75 36.34 3.98 10.68
CA PHE A 75 36.02 4.73 9.47
C PHE A 75 34.81 4.15 8.73
N PHE A 76 34.73 2.82 8.67
CA PHE A 76 33.66 2.10 8.00
C PHE A 76 32.32 2.26 8.73
N THR A 77 32.30 2.13 10.06
CA THR A 77 31.10 2.38 10.89
C THR A 77 30.67 3.84 10.86
N LEU A 78 31.58 4.79 10.64
CA LEU A 78 31.23 6.21 10.48
C LEU A 78 30.52 6.52 9.17
N THR A 79 30.89 5.83 8.09
CA THR A 79 30.46 6.22 6.75
C THR A 79 29.32 5.34 6.24
N VAL A 80 29.45 4.02 6.37
CA VAL A 80 28.57 3.06 5.69
C VAL A 80 27.19 2.95 6.38
N PRO A 81 27.07 2.80 7.71
CA PRO A 81 25.77 2.75 8.38
C PRO A 81 24.90 4.00 8.18
N PRO A 82 25.42 5.25 8.27
CA PRO A 82 24.62 6.43 7.94
C PRO A 82 24.17 6.48 6.47
N MET A 83 25.02 6.07 5.52
CA MET A 83 24.61 5.97 4.12
C MET A 83 23.51 4.94 3.91
N LEU A 84 23.60 3.77 4.55
CA LEU A 84 22.55 2.75 4.54
C LEU A 84 21.24 3.28 5.16
N ALA A 85 21.32 4.07 6.24
CA ALA A 85 20.15 4.68 6.86
C ALA A 85 19.48 5.71 5.94
N VAL A 86 20.25 6.57 5.28
CA VAL A 86 19.72 7.49 4.25
C VAL A 86 19.08 6.73 3.10
N LEU A 87 19.74 5.66 2.62
CA LEU A 87 19.20 4.80 1.57
C LEU A 87 17.86 4.15 2.00
N GLY A 88 17.78 3.67 3.25
CA GLY A 88 16.55 3.15 3.84
C GLY A 88 15.41 4.17 3.83
N ILE A 89 15.69 5.43 4.22
CA ILE A 89 14.73 6.54 4.16
C ILE A 89 14.29 6.81 2.71
N LEU A 90 15.24 6.88 1.77
CA LEU A 90 14.93 7.14 0.35
C LEU A 90 14.03 6.05 -0.25
N ILE A 91 14.30 4.78 0.07
CA ILE A 91 13.48 3.66 -0.37
C ILE A 91 12.07 3.75 0.23
N SER A 92 11.94 4.11 1.51
CA SER A 92 10.64 4.36 2.15
C SER A 92 9.87 5.51 1.49
N LEU A 93 10.53 6.63 1.21
CA LEU A 93 9.90 7.78 0.55
C LEU A 93 9.44 7.45 -0.88
N ASN A 94 10.23 6.67 -1.62
CA ASN A 94 9.88 6.27 -2.99
C ASN A 94 8.76 5.21 -3.04
N ALA A 95 8.69 4.32 -2.05
CA ALA A 95 7.64 3.31 -1.97
C ALA A 95 6.26 3.90 -1.63
N TRP A 96 6.23 4.98 -0.85
CA TRP A 96 5.00 5.64 -0.40
C TRP A 96 4.03 6.04 -1.54
N PRO A 97 4.43 6.82 -2.57
CA PRO A 97 3.51 7.21 -3.64
C PRO A 97 2.98 6.01 -4.43
N GLY A 98 3.81 4.97 -4.63
CA GLY A 98 3.41 3.75 -5.34
C GLY A 98 2.37 2.92 -4.59
N ILE A 99 2.49 2.83 -3.27
CA ILE A 99 1.51 2.18 -2.39
C ILE A 99 0.22 3.01 -2.29
N ARG A 100 0.35 4.34 -2.18
CA ARG A 100 -0.79 5.25 -2.09
C ARG A 100 -1.63 5.27 -3.37
N ALA A 101 -1.00 5.33 -4.54
CA ALA A 101 -1.71 5.32 -5.82
C ALA A 101 -2.53 4.04 -6.02
N ALA A 102 -1.95 2.88 -5.70
CA ALA A 102 -2.67 1.61 -5.75
C ALA A 102 -3.82 1.56 -4.73
N TYR A 103 -3.63 2.09 -3.52
CA TYR A 103 -4.71 2.23 -2.54
C TYR A 103 -5.87 3.09 -3.08
N ASP A 104 -5.57 4.24 -3.68
CA ASP A 104 -6.58 5.15 -4.23
C ASP A 104 -7.37 4.50 -5.39
N ILE A 105 -6.70 3.71 -6.24
CA ILE A 105 -7.35 2.93 -7.31
C ILE A 105 -8.29 1.86 -6.74
N ILE A 106 -7.83 1.12 -5.73
CA ILE A 106 -8.63 0.09 -5.06
C ILE A 106 -9.86 0.70 -4.39
N ASP A 107 -9.71 1.83 -3.70
CA ASP A 107 -10.83 2.53 -3.05
C ASP A 107 -11.84 3.05 -4.08
N HIS A 108 -11.38 3.53 -5.24
CA HIS A 108 -12.25 3.95 -6.35
C HIS A 108 -13.07 2.81 -6.93
N TRP A 109 -12.47 1.64 -7.16
CA TRP A 109 -13.19 0.46 -7.65
C TRP A 109 -14.17 -0.07 -6.61
N HIS A 110 -13.83 -0.03 -5.33
CA HIS A 110 -14.75 -0.37 -4.25
C HIS A 110 -15.94 0.58 -4.15
N PHE A 111 -15.70 1.89 -4.31
CA PHE A 111 -16.77 2.88 -4.35
C PHE A 111 -17.77 2.56 -5.47
N LYS A 112 -17.28 2.30 -6.69
CA LYS A 112 -18.12 1.89 -7.82
C LYS A 112 -18.91 0.61 -7.56
N GLN A 113 -18.27 -0.39 -6.94
CA GLN A 113 -18.94 -1.64 -6.55
C GLN A 113 -20.10 -1.37 -5.57
N SER A 114 -19.85 -0.52 -4.57
CA SER A 114 -20.87 -0.17 -3.56
C SER A 114 -22.03 0.63 -4.16
N GLU A 115 -21.76 1.53 -5.10
CA GLU A 115 -22.76 2.33 -5.79
C GLU A 115 -23.67 1.44 -6.66
N LEU A 116 -23.10 0.47 -7.37
CA LEU A 116 -23.86 -0.50 -8.17
C LEU A 116 -24.74 -1.42 -7.34
N LEU A 117 -24.24 -1.89 -6.20
CA LEU A 117 -25.04 -2.70 -5.26
C LEU A 117 -26.16 -1.89 -4.62
N SER A 118 -25.93 -0.61 -4.32
CA SER A 118 -26.95 0.28 -3.75
C SER A 118 -28.04 0.70 -4.76
N SER A 119 -27.69 0.80 -6.05
CA SER A 119 -28.61 1.24 -7.11
C SER A 119 -29.42 0.10 -7.72
N GLN A 120 -29.01 -1.16 -7.56
CA GLN A 120 -29.72 -2.34 -8.07
C GLN A 120 -29.92 -3.40 -6.97
N PRO A 121 -30.93 -3.23 -6.09
CA PRO A 121 -31.17 -4.14 -4.95
C PRO A 121 -31.56 -5.58 -5.36
N VAL A 122 -32.07 -5.77 -6.58
CA VAL A 122 -32.37 -7.11 -7.15
C VAL A 122 -31.09 -7.95 -7.34
N MET A 123 -29.95 -7.28 -7.54
CA MET A 123 -28.64 -7.90 -7.73
C MET A 123 -28.08 -8.44 -6.40
N GLY A 124 -28.36 -7.77 -5.28
CA GLY A 124 -28.03 -8.26 -3.93
C GLY A 124 -28.84 -9.50 -3.52
N MET A 125 -30.08 -9.64 -4.01
CA MET A 125 -30.92 -10.80 -3.71
C MET A 125 -30.50 -12.06 -4.49
N ALA A 126 -30.06 -11.93 -5.75
CA ALA A 126 -29.47 -13.04 -6.51
C ALA A 126 -28.08 -13.47 -6.01
N TYR A 127 -27.44 -12.63 -5.20
CA TYR A 127 -26.14 -12.85 -4.57
C TYR A 127 -26.25 -13.69 -3.29
N ASP A 128 -27.34 -13.51 -2.52
CA ASP A 128 -27.58 -14.18 -1.24
C ASP A 128 -28.06 -15.65 -1.38
N GLU A 129 -28.47 -16.08 -2.57
CA GLU A 129 -28.86 -17.48 -2.83
C GLU A 129 -27.67 -18.46 -2.93
N SER A 130 -26.44 -17.95 -3.00
CA SER A 130 -25.24 -18.79 -2.95
C SER A 130 -24.70 -18.82 -1.51
N PRO A 131 -24.73 -19.97 -0.80
CA PRO A 131 -24.40 -20.05 0.63
C PRO A 131 -22.93 -19.74 0.98
N LEU A 132 -22.10 -19.45 -0.03
CA LEU A 132 -20.70 -19.04 0.10
C LEU A 132 -20.50 -17.51 0.12
N PHE A 133 -21.55 -16.72 -0.15
CA PHE A 133 -21.44 -15.28 -0.37
C PHE A 133 -22.44 -14.50 0.49
N CYS A 134 -22.43 -14.75 1.80
CA CYS A 134 -23.20 -13.95 2.75
C CYS A 134 -22.54 -12.57 2.90
N GLU A 135 -23.34 -11.49 2.97
CA GLU A 135 -22.90 -10.10 3.21
C GLU A 135 -21.93 -9.96 4.40
N MET A 136 -21.90 -10.92 5.31
CA MET A 136 -21.00 -10.94 6.47
C MET A 136 -19.51 -11.00 6.08
N GLU A 137 -19.14 -11.63 4.95
CA GLU A 137 -17.76 -11.65 4.47
C GLU A 137 -17.36 -10.34 3.76
N SER A 138 -18.35 -9.50 3.42
CA SER A 138 -18.16 -8.11 2.98
C SER A 138 -17.84 -7.18 4.16
N THR A 139 -17.00 -7.62 5.09
CA THR A 139 -16.46 -6.75 6.14
C THR A 139 -15.50 -5.73 5.52
N HIS A 140 -16.08 -4.73 4.86
CA HIS A 140 -15.51 -3.53 4.27
C HIS A 140 -14.58 -2.81 5.27
N LYS A 141 -14.83 -2.99 6.58
CA LYS A 141 -14.00 -2.46 7.68
C LYS A 141 -12.68 -3.22 7.92
N GLY A 142 -12.63 -4.52 7.65
CA GLY A 142 -11.45 -5.37 7.92
C GLY A 142 -10.40 -5.18 6.83
N TYR A 143 -10.84 -5.22 5.56
CA TYR A 143 -9.96 -5.03 4.40
C TYR A 143 -9.39 -3.60 4.34
N LYS A 144 -10.21 -2.55 4.51
CA LYS A 144 -9.72 -1.16 4.59
C LYS A 144 -8.69 -0.95 5.69
N LYS A 145 -8.83 -1.66 6.83
CA LYS A 145 -7.91 -1.56 7.96
C LYS A 145 -6.58 -2.27 7.68
N SER A 146 -6.62 -3.43 6.99
CA SER A 146 -5.43 -4.15 6.53
C SER A 146 -4.65 -3.34 5.48
N LEU A 147 -5.35 -2.75 4.50
CA LEU A 147 -4.75 -1.91 3.46
C LEU A 147 -4.15 -0.61 4.03
N MET A 148 -4.79 -0.04 5.05
CA MET A 148 -4.28 1.13 5.79
C MET A 148 -2.98 0.84 6.57
N PHE A 149 -2.68 -0.41 6.90
CA PHE A 149 -1.41 -0.80 7.51
C PHE A 149 -0.27 -0.75 6.47
N SER A 150 -0.51 -1.26 5.26
CA SER A 150 0.47 -1.19 4.16
C SER A 150 0.82 0.25 3.80
N VAL A 151 -0.17 1.16 3.81
CA VAL A 151 0.07 2.58 3.58
C VAL A 151 0.95 3.17 4.68
N ARG A 152 0.77 2.83 5.96
CA ARG A 152 1.58 3.41 7.06
C ARG A 152 3.01 2.85 7.16
N SER A 153 3.26 1.67 6.62
CA SER A 153 4.55 0.96 6.75
C SER A 153 5.76 1.78 6.27
N PRO A 154 5.74 2.48 5.11
CA PRO A 154 6.85 3.33 4.69
C PRO A 154 7.26 4.41 5.70
N TRP A 155 6.30 5.05 6.36
CA TRP A 155 6.60 6.06 7.38
C TRP A 155 7.24 5.45 8.63
N LEU A 156 6.78 4.28 9.06
CA LEU A 156 7.36 3.57 10.20
C LEU A 156 8.84 3.23 9.93
N PHE A 157 9.14 2.71 8.74
CA PHE A 157 10.51 2.41 8.34
C PHE A 157 11.37 3.67 8.15
N ALA A 158 10.82 4.76 7.60
CA ALA A 158 11.54 6.04 7.50
C ALA A 158 11.94 6.57 8.90
N CYS A 159 11.03 6.56 9.87
CA CYS A 159 11.32 6.93 11.25
C CYS A 159 12.34 5.98 11.89
N PHE A 160 12.19 4.67 11.67
CA PHE A 160 13.13 3.66 12.16
C PHE A 160 14.55 3.91 11.63
N TRP A 161 14.71 4.20 10.34
CA TRP A 161 16.02 4.53 9.75
C TRP A 161 16.58 5.85 10.24
N LEU A 162 15.73 6.86 10.47
CA LEU A 162 16.16 8.11 11.06
C LEU A 162 16.75 7.88 12.46
N VAL A 163 16.08 7.07 13.29
CA VAL A 163 16.56 6.72 14.63
C VAL A 163 17.88 5.94 14.55
N LEU A 164 17.98 4.92 13.69
CA LEU A 164 19.23 4.16 13.53
C LEU A 164 20.38 5.01 12.99
N GLY A 165 20.12 5.88 12.02
CA GLY A 165 21.10 6.82 11.49
C GLY A 165 21.62 7.75 12.58
N ALA A 166 20.72 8.39 13.33
CA ALA A 166 21.09 9.26 14.44
C ALA A 166 21.87 8.50 15.53
N PHE A 167 21.44 7.28 15.88
CA PHE A 167 22.11 6.43 16.85
C PHE A 167 23.53 6.04 16.41
N SER A 168 23.71 5.70 15.13
CA SER A 168 25.03 5.33 14.58
C SER A 168 26.03 6.48 14.64
N LEU A 169 25.56 7.72 14.45
CA LEU A 169 26.38 8.92 14.60
C LEU A 169 26.64 9.23 16.07
N TYR A 170 25.62 9.12 16.91
CA TYR A 170 25.72 9.38 18.35
C TYR A 170 26.80 8.51 19.02
N ILE A 171 26.79 7.20 18.79
CA ILE A 171 27.78 6.27 19.37
C ILE A 171 29.22 6.69 19.04
N GLN A 172 29.45 7.21 17.84
CA GLN A 172 30.79 7.54 17.37
C GLN A 172 31.27 8.90 17.84
N ILE A 173 30.34 9.83 18.04
CA ILE A 173 30.63 11.14 18.63
C ILE A 173 30.90 11.00 20.14
N ASP A 174 30.21 10.09 20.82
CA ASP A 174 30.36 9.84 22.27
C ASP A 174 31.56 8.93 22.61
N ASN A 175 32.08 8.16 21.64
CA ASN A 175 33.35 7.40 21.74
C ASN A 175 34.48 7.95 20.83
N PRO A 176 34.99 9.17 21.05
CA PRO A 176 36.12 9.66 20.27
C PRO A 176 37.45 8.95 20.63
N LEU A 177 37.55 8.27 21.79
CA LEU A 177 38.82 7.86 22.43
C LEU A 177 39.03 6.34 22.63
N SER A 178 38.24 5.46 22.02
CA SER A 178 38.60 4.04 21.87
C SER A 178 38.98 3.67 20.43
#